data_AF-A0A517U5V0-F1
#
_entry.id   AF-A0A517U5V0-F1
#
_cell.length_a   1.000
_cell.length_b   1.000
_cell.length_c   1.000
_cell.angle_alpha   90.00
_cell.angle_beta   90.00
_cell.angle_gamma   90.00
#
_symmetry.space_group_name_H-M   'P 1'
#
loop_
_entity.id
_entity.type
_entity.pdbx_description
1 polymer ?
#
loop_
_entity_poly.entity_id
_entity_poly.type
_entity_poly.pdbx_seq_one_letter_code
_entity_poly.pdbx_strand_id
1 'polypeptide(L)' 'MNAEQIVAMREQAIAQMEALLATSGPTITVNGEEIAWAPLLAALERTVDWCDRKLGEYEPFEVRSQGTT' A
#
# COMPACT_ATOMS: atom_id res chain seq x y z
N MET A 1 -13.26 7.19 8.90
CA MET A 1 -12.75 6.66 7.62
C MET A 1 -13.74 5.61 7.13
N ASN A 2 -14.15 5.64 5.86
CA ASN A 2 -15.00 4.60 5.27
C ASN A 2 -14.16 3.66 4.38
N ALA A 3 -14.71 2.50 4.00
CA ALA A 3 -13.99 1.53 3.17
C ALA A 3 -13.53 2.14 1.82
N GLU A 4 -14.36 2.98 1.20
CA GLU A 4 -14.03 3.67 -0.05
C GLU A 4 -12.78 4.56 0.06
N GLN A 5 -12.63 5.31 1.16
CA GLN A 5 -11.44 6.12 1.43
C GLN A 5 -10.18 5.26 1.59
N ILE A 6 -10.31 4.07 2.18
CA ILE A 6 -9.18 3.15 2.39
C ILE A 6 -8.77 2.52 1.05
N VAL A 7 -9.74 2.16 0.20
CA VAL A 7 -9.48 1.71 -1.18
C VAL A 7 -8.77 2.79 -1.97
N ALA A 8 -9.26 4.03 -1.95
CA ALA A 8 -8.63 5.15 -2.66
C ALA A 8 -7.18 5.40 -2.19
N MET A 9 -6.92 5.31 -0.88
CA MET A 9 -5.57 5.45 -0.33
C MET A 9 -4.65 4.30 -0.77
N ARG A 10 -5.17 3.07 -0.82
CA ARG A 10 -4.45 1.90 -1.31
C ARG A 10 -4.07 2.05 -2.78
N GLU A 11 -5.02 2.46 -3.63
CA GLU A 11 -4.80 2.68 -5.05
C GLU A 11 -3.78 3.78 -5.30
N GLN A 12 -3.87 4.89 -4.56
CA GLN A 12 -2.91 5.97 -4.62
C GLN A 12 -1.49 5.49 -4.24
N ALA A 13 -1.36 4.70 -3.17
CA ALA A 13 -0.07 4.17 -2.75
C ALA A 13 0.54 3.23 -3.82
N ILE A 14 -0.28 2.38 -4.43
CA ILE A 14 0.15 1.49 -5.52
C ILE A 14 0.62 2.30 -6.73
N ALA A 15 -0.15 3.29 -7.18
CA ALA A 15 0.24 4.15 -8.29
C ALA A 15 1.56 4.89 -8.02
N GLN A 16 1.78 5.32 -6.77
CA GLN A 16 3.05 5.93 -6.37
C GLN A 16 4.22 4.94 -6.41
N MET A 17 4.02 3.69 -5.98
CA MET A 17 5.07 2.65 -6.09
C MET A 17 5.43 2.38 -7.54
N GLU A 18 4.43 2.24 -8.43
CA GLU A 18 4.65 2.05 -9.87
C GLU A 18 5.43 3.22 -10.48
N ALA A 19 5.08 4.46 -10.11
CA ALA A 19 5.80 5.65 -10.57
C ALA A 19 7.26 5.66 -10.11
N LEU A 20 7.54 5.24 -8.86
CA LEU A 20 8.91 5.13 -8.34
C LEU A 20 9.70 4.04 -9.07
N LEU A 21 9.10 2.87 -9.27
CA LEU A 21 9.73 1.73 -9.95
C LEU A 21 9.97 1.99 -11.44
N ALA A 22 9.20 2.91 -12.05
CA ALA A 22 9.43 3.36 -13.43
C ALA A 22 10.65 4.29 -13.57
N THR A 23 11.24 4.77 -12.47
CA THR A 23 12.46 5.58 -12.51
C THR A 23 13.70 4.70 -12.71
N SER A 24 14.61 5.12 -13.59
CA SER A 24 15.76 4.32 -14.03
C SER A 24 16.92 4.25 -13.02
N GLY A 25 16.72 4.61 -11.75
CA GLY A 25 17.79 4.70 -10.75
C GLY A 25 17.29 4.56 -9.31
N PRO A 26 18.19 4.30 -8.33
CA PRO A 26 17.85 4.10 -6.90
C PRO A 26 17.47 5.41 -6.17
N THR A 27 17.53 6.54 -6.87
CA THR A 27 17.30 7.89 -6.34
C THR A 27 16.27 8.63 -7.19
N ILE A 28 15.52 9.52 -6.54
CA ILE A 28 14.59 10.45 -7.18
C ILE A 28 14.88 11.88 -6.70
N THR A 29 14.51 12.87 -7.49
CA THR A 29 14.60 14.27 -7.08
C THR A 29 13.25 14.75 -6.56
N VAL A 30 13.20 15.16 -5.30
CA VAL A 30 12.02 15.77 -4.66
C VAL A 30 12.39 17.16 -4.18
N ASN A 31 11.69 18.19 -4.66
CA ASN A 31 11.97 19.58 -4.32
C ASN A 31 13.43 20.03 -4.57
N GLY A 32 14.09 19.42 -5.57
CA GLY A 32 15.49 19.72 -5.88
C GLY A 32 16.52 18.95 -5.04
N GLU A 33 16.07 18.11 -4.10
CA GLU A 33 16.93 17.23 -3.31
C GLU A 33 16.89 15.80 -3.87
N GLU A 34 18.06 15.19 -4.00
CA GLU A 34 18.18 13.79 -4.41
C GLU A 34 18.02 12.88 -3.19
N ILE A 35 16.97 12.06 -3.22
CA ILE A 35 16.65 11.13 -2.13
C ILE A 35 16.63 9.70 -2.66
N ALA A 36 17.12 8.75 -1.86
CA ALA A 36 16.94 7.33 -2.16
C ALA A 36 15.44 7.00 -2.08
N TRP A 37 14.88 6.35 -3.09
CA TRP A 37 13.45 6.01 -3.07
C TRP A 37 13.15 4.72 -2.29
N ALA A 38 14.16 3.94 -1.89
CA ALA A 38 13.94 2.70 -1.15
C ALA A 38 13.23 2.88 0.22
N PRO A 39 13.57 3.88 1.05
CA PRO A 39 12.79 4.19 2.27
C PRO A 39 11.36 4.62 1.96
N LEU A 40 11.14 5.31 0.85
CA LEU A 40 9.82 5.75 0.41
C LEU A 40 8.97 4.55 -0.05
N LEU A 41 9.55 3.64 -0.84
CA LEU A 41 8.90 2.39 -1.23
C LEU A 41 8.48 1.58 -0.01
N ALA A 42 9.38 1.41 0.97
CA ALA A 42 9.07 0.67 2.19
C ALA A 42 7.96 1.34 3.04
N ALA A 43 7.77 2.66 2.93
CA ALA A 43 6.65 3.35 3.57
C ALA A 43 5.34 3.12 2.82
N LEU A 44 5.37 3.12 1.49
CA LEU A 44 4.22 2.85 0.63
C LEU A 44 3.73 1.40 0.78
N GLU A 45 4.64 0.43 0.83
CA GLU A 45 4.33 -0.98 1.08
C GLU A 45 3.63 -1.17 2.43
N ARG A 46 4.12 -0.53 3.50
CA ARG A 46 3.47 -0.55 4.81
C ARG A 46 2.07 0.09 4.79
N THR A 47 1.88 1.11 3.96
CA THR A 47 0.58 1.77 3.79
C THR A 47 -0.41 0.83 3.12
N VAL A 48 0.02 0.10 2.07
CA VAL A 48 -0.81 -0.91 1.41
C VAL A 48 -1.17 -2.05 2.37
N ASP A 49 -0.20 -2.57 3.12
CA ASP A 49 -0.43 -3.63 4.13
C ASP A 49 -1.42 -3.18 5.21
N TRP A 50 -1.35 -1.92 5.65
CA TRP A 50 -2.33 -1.34 6.57
C TRP A 50 -3.72 -1.24 5.94
N CYS A 51 -3.83 -0.78 4.68
CA CYS A 51 -5.09 -0.70 3.96
C CYS A 51 -5.73 -2.08 3.81
N ASP A 52 -4.95 -3.09 3.42
CA ASP A 52 -5.42 -4.47 3.22
C ASP A 52 -5.96 -5.06 4.53
N ARG A 53 -5.24 -4.88 5.64
CA ARG A 53 -5.73 -5.28 6.97
C ARG A 53 -7.02 -4.58 7.34
N LYS A 54 -7.11 -3.27 7.11
CA LYS A 54 -8.29 -2.49 7.45
C LYS A 54 -9.49 -2.86 6.60
N LEU A 55 -9.33 -3.06 5.30
CA LEU A 55 -10.40 -3.53 4.42
C LEU A 55 -10.91 -4.92 4.83
N GLY A 56 -10.01 -5.81 5.26
CA GLY A 56 -10.39 -7.10 5.86
C GLY A 56 -11.20 -6.99 7.16
N GLU A 57 -11.06 -5.89 7.92
CA GLU A 57 -11.93 -5.60 9.08
C GLU A 57 -13.33 -5.10 8.66
N TYR A 58 -13.46 -4.50 7.46
CA TYR A 58 -14.75 -4.04 6.92
C TYR A 58 -15.54 -5.17 6.25
N GLU A 59 -14.90 -6.26 5.85
CA GLU A 59 -15.59 -7.50 5.45
C GLU A 59 -16.01 -8.26 6.72
N PRO A 60 -17.31 -8.40 7.04
CA PRO A 60 -17.73 -9.31 8.10
C PRO A 60 -17.41 -10.74 7.65
N PHE A 61 -16.35 -11.32 8.20
CA PHE A 61 -15.99 -12.70 7.90
C PHE A 61 -16.99 -13.66 8.59
N GLU A 62 -17.73 -14.43 7.80
CA GLU A 62 -18.29 -15.69 8.28
C GLU A 62 -17.12 -16.65 8.46
N VAL A 63 -16.75 -16.97 9.71
CA VAL A 63 -15.72 -17.96 10.01
C VAL A 63 -16.23 -19.32 9.55
N ARG A 64 -15.93 -19.70 8.30
CA ARG A 64 -16.12 -21.07 7.83
C ARG A 64 -14.98 -21.91 8.40
N SER A 65 -15.14 -22.37 9.63
CA SER A 65 -14.31 -23.43 10.19
C SER A 65 -14.49 -24.67 9.32
N GLN A 66 -13.54 -24.97 8.44
CA GLN A 66 -13.47 -26.29 7.83
C GLN A 66 -12.98 -27.26 8.90
N GLY A 67 -13.92 -27.88 9.61
CA GLY A 67 -13.64 -29.05 10.43
C GLY A 67 -13.13 -30.15 9.51
N THR A 68 -11.84 -30.46 9.58
CA THR A 68 -11.30 -31.67 8.98
C THR A 68 -11.72 -32.85 9.87
N THR A 69 -12.45 -33.81 9.30
CA THR A 69 -12.74 -35.13 9.90
C THR A 69 -11.63 -36.10 9.54
#